data_AF-A0A140DRB1-F1
#
_entry.id   AF-A0A140DRB1-F1
#
_cell.length_a   1.000
_cell.length_b   1.000
_cell.length_c   1.000
_cell.angle_alpha   90.00
_cell.angle_beta   90.00
_cell.angle_gamma   90.00
#
_symmetry.space_group_name_H-M   'P 1'
#
loop_
_entity.id
_entity.type
_entity.pdbx_description
1 polymer ?
#
loop_
_entity_poly.entity_id
_entity_poly.type
_entity_poly.pdbx_seq_one_letter_code
_entity_poly.pdbx_strand_id
1 'polypeptide(L)'
;MKKKLVLMRHGQTVFNQRKRIQGWVDSPLTPLGIEQAKFSAAYINGLDFTIDHAFSSTSERACDTLELVTNLPYERKKGLKEWNFGILDGEPEYLNPPLVQYDSFFKANG
;
A
#
# COMPACT_ATOMS: atom_id res chain seq x y z
N MET A 1 -6.44 -24.43 14.74
CA MET A 1 -6.24 -24.51 13.27
C MET A 1 -5.23 -23.46 12.83
N LYS A 2 -4.38 -23.78 11.85
CA LYS A 2 -3.44 -22.82 11.26
C LYS A 2 -4.16 -21.97 10.20
N LYS A 3 -3.91 -20.67 10.18
CA LYS A 3 -4.38 -19.74 9.14
C LYS A 3 -3.18 -19.25 8.32
N LYS A 4 -3.37 -18.99 7.03
CA LYS A 4 -2.38 -18.37 6.16
C LYS A 4 -2.76 -16.89 6.00
N LEU A 5 -1.77 -16.00 6.07
CA LEU A 5 -1.94 -14.56 5.86
C LEU A 5 -0.99 -14.15 4.72
N VAL A 6 -1.54 -13.48 3.71
CA VAL A 6 -0.76 -12.91 2.60
C VAL A 6 -0.76 -11.40 2.78
N LEU A 7 0.43 -10.81 2.85
CA LEU A 7 0.61 -9.37 2.88
C LEU A 7 1.16 -8.92 1.53
N MET A 8 0.55 -7.89 0.96
CA MET A 8 0.94 -7.33 -0.32
C MET A 8 1.03 -5.81 -0.20
N ARG A 9 2.09 -5.23 -0.76
CA ARG A 9 2.23 -3.79 -0.93
C ARG A 9 1.58 -3.37 -2.25
N HIS A 10 1.01 -2.16 -2.28
CA HIS A 10 0.47 -1.57 -3.50
C HIS A 10 1.53 -1.45 -4.62
N GLY A 11 1.09 -1.37 -5.87
CA GLY A 11 1.97 -1.11 -7.02
C GLY A 11 2.58 0.29 -6.99
N GLN A 12 3.59 0.54 -7.83
CA GLN A 12 4.23 1.85 -7.95
C GLN A 12 3.20 2.96 -8.27
N THR A 13 3.29 4.08 -7.56
CA THR A 13 2.49 5.28 -7.81
C THR A 13 3.27 6.40 -8.50
N VAL A 14 2.55 7.41 -8.98
CA VAL A 14 3.16 8.64 -9.51
C VAL A 14 4.07 9.33 -8.48
N PHE A 15 3.71 9.33 -7.19
CA PHE A 15 4.57 9.91 -6.15
C PHE A 15 5.83 9.08 -5.91
N ASN A 16 5.75 7.74 -5.97
CA ASN A 16 6.94 6.90 -5.91
C ASN A 16 7.89 7.20 -7.08
N GLN A 17 7.34 7.31 -8.29
CA GLN A 17 8.13 7.63 -9.50
C GLN A 17 8.78 9.01 -9.40
N ARG A 18 8.08 9.98 -8.80
CA ARG A 18 8.55 11.36 -8.60
C ARG A 18 9.37 11.56 -7.33
N LYS A 19 9.67 10.50 -6.59
CA LYS A 19 10.44 10.56 -5.32
C LYS A 19 9.83 11.56 -4.33
N ARG A 20 8.52 11.40 -4.09
CA ARG A 20 7.75 12.16 -3.10
C ARG A 20 7.27 11.25 -1.97
N ILE A 21 7.26 11.82 -0.77
CA ILE A 21 6.71 11.19 0.44
C ILE A 21 5.21 10.98 0.22
N GLN A 22 4.73 9.78 0.52
CA GLN A 22 3.35 9.39 0.31
C GLN A 22 2.82 8.59 1.51
N GLY A 23 2.45 9.31 2.56
CA GLY A 23 1.70 8.80 3.69
C GLY A 23 0.20 8.73 3.37
N TRP A 24 -0.55 9.72 3.81
CA TRP A 24 -2.02 9.73 3.69
C TRP A 24 -2.50 10.44 2.43
N VAL A 25 -1.69 11.31 1.85
CA VAL A 25 -1.87 11.79 0.48
C VAL A 25 -1.87 10.64 -0.51
N ASP A 26 -2.65 10.77 -1.58
CA ASP A 26 -2.75 9.77 -2.61
C ASP A 26 -2.27 10.25 -3.99
N SER A 27 -1.90 9.28 -4.80
CA SER A 27 -1.55 9.46 -6.20
C SER A 27 -1.77 8.13 -6.93
N PRO A 28 -2.22 8.18 -8.18
CA PRO A 28 -2.61 6.98 -8.90
C PRO A 28 -1.42 6.06 -9.15
N LEU A 29 -1.74 4.78 -9.41
CA LEU A 29 -0.77 3.82 -9.91
C LEU A 29 -0.18 4.29 -11.25
N THR A 30 1.11 4.02 -11.47
CA THR A 30 1.72 4.17 -12.80
C THR A 30 1.33 2.98 -13.68
N PRO A 31 1.56 3.04 -15.00
CA PRO A 31 1.46 1.85 -15.85
C PRO A 31 2.31 0.68 -15.33
N LEU A 32 3.50 0.95 -14.82
CA LEU A 32 4.33 -0.07 -14.15
C LEU A 32 3.66 -0.62 -12.89
N GLY A 33 3.05 0.24 -12.06
CA GLY A 33 2.33 -0.19 -10.86
C GLY A 33 1.14 -1.10 -11.16
N ILE A 34 0.43 -0.84 -12.26
CA ILE A 34 -0.66 -1.70 -12.75
C ILE A 34 -0.10 -3.08 -13.17
N GLU A 35 1.00 -3.12 -13.93
CA GLU A 35 1.61 -4.40 -14.32
C GLU A 35 2.16 -5.17 -13.12
N GLN A 36 2.71 -4.49 -12.12
CA GLN A 36 3.11 -5.09 -10.84
C GLN A 36 1.93 -5.75 -10.12
N ALA A 37 0.77 -5.08 -10.06
CA ALA A 37 -0.44 -5.63 -9.45
C ALA A 37 -0.91 -6.90 -10.18
N LYS A 38 -0.95 -6.88 -11.52
CA LYS A 38 -1.32 -8.06 -12.33
C LYS A 38 -0.35 -9.23 -12.16
N PHE A 39 0.95 -8.96 -12.06
CA PHE A 39 1.93 -9.99 -11.77
C PHE A 39 1.69 -10.64 -10.41
N SER A 40 1.40 -9.84 -9.38
CA SER A 40 1.01 -10.35 -8.06
C SER A 40 -0.30 -11.16 -8.11
N ALA A 41 -1.26 -10.77 -8.95
CA ALA A 41 -2.49 -11.54 -9.17
C ALA A 41 -2.18 -12.94 -9.68
N ALA A 42 -1.32 -13.06 -10.69
CA ALA A 42 -0.91 -14.35 -11.24
C ALA A 42 -0.22 -15.22 -10.18
N TYR A 43 0.64 -14.63 -9.35
CA TYR A 43 1.28 -15.33 -8.24
C TYR A 43 0.27 -15.84 -7.21
N ILE A 44 -0.67 -14.99 -6.78
CA ILE A 44 -1.69 -15.34 -5.78
C ILE A 44 -2.62 -16.45 -6.30
N ASN A 45 -3.00 -16.39 -7.57
CA ASN A 45 -3.82 -17.43 -8.21
C ASN A 45 -3.10 -18.78 -8.35
N GLY A 46 -1.76 -18.79 -8.32
CA GLY A 46 -0.94 -20.00 -8.38
C GLY A 46 -0.65 -20.65 -7.02
N LEU A 47 -1.13 -20.09 -5.91
CA LEU A 47 -0.91 -20.63 -4.58
C LEU A 47 -1.63 -21.97 -4.38
N ASP A 48 -1.10 -22.81 -3.48
CA ASP A 48 -1.68 -24.10 -3.09
C ASP A 48 -2.94 -23.97 -2.20
N PHE A 49 -3.47 -22.76 -2.06
CA PHE A 49 -4.62 -22.43 -1.25
C PHE A 49 -5.39 -21.26 -1.85
N THR A 50 -6.68 -21.18 -1.53
CA THR A 50 -7.54 -20.09 -1.95
C THR A 50 -7.53 -18.95 -0.94
N ILE A 51 -7.59 -17.72 -1.45
CA ILE A 51 -7.89 -16.55 -0.64
C ILE A 51 -9.40 -16.50 -0.44
N ASP A 52 -9.84 -16.48 0.81
CA ASP A 52 -11.25 -16.44 1.17
C ASP A 52 -11.70 -15.06 1.66
N HIS A 53 -10.78 -14.22 2.16
CA HIS A 53 -11.06 -12.88 2.69
C HIS A 53 -10.04 -11.88 2.15
N ALA A 54 -10.50 -10.67 1.85
CA ALA A 54 -9.67 -9.59 1.32
C ALA A 54 -9.87 -8.30 2.12
N PHE A 55 -8.78 -7.57 2.33
CA PHE A 55 -8.74 -6.31 3.06
C PHE A 55 -7.82 -5.33 2.35
N SER A 56 -8.15 -4.05 2.39
CA SER A 56 -7.27 -2.99 1.92
C SER A 56 -7.27 -1.82 2.90
N SER A 57 -6.29 -0.93 2.79
CA SER A 57 -6.39 0.37 3.44
C SER A 57 -7.49 1.20 2.80
N THR A 58 -7.75 2.40 3.32
CA THR A 58 -8.65 3.34 2.65
C THR A 58 -7.97 4.17 1.56
N SER A 59 -6.69 3.92 1.25
CA SER A 59 -5.97 4.60 0.17
C SER A 59 -6.39 4.02 -1.18
N GLU A 60 -6.69 4.87 -2.15
CA GLU A 60 -7.12 4.48 -3.50
C GLU A 60 -6.05 3.62 -4.17
N ARG A 61 -4.77 3.99 -4.11
CA ARG A 61 -3.67 3.17 -4.67
C ARG A 61 -3.65 1.72 -4.18
N ALA A 62 -4.04 1.49 -2.92
CA ALA A 62 -4.10 0.16 -2.33
C ALA A 62 -5.38 -0.58 -2.72
N CYS A 63 -6.50 0.14 -2.84
CA CYS A 63 -7.76 -0.38 -3.36
C CYS A 63 -7.61 -0.80 -4.82
N ASP A 64 -7.13 0.09 -5.69
CA ASP A 64 -6.89 -0.15 -7.12
C ASP A 64 -5.95 -1.35 -7.33
N THR A 65 -4.89 -1.46 -6.51
CA THR A 65 -4.00 -2.63 -6.58
C THR A 65 -4.75 -3.92 -6.25
N LEU A 66 -5.55 -3.93 -5.19
CA LEU A 66 -6.29 -5.12 -4.77
C LEU A 66 -7.37 -5.52 -5.80
N GLU A 67 -8.04 -4.54 -6.39
CA GLU A 67 -9.06 -4.73 -7.42
C GLU A 67 -8.47 -5.31 -8.72
N LEU A 68 -7.19 -5.03 -9.00
CA LEU A 68 -6.45 -5.69 -10.09
C LEU A 68 -6.00 -7.12 -9.74
N VAL A 69 -5.95 -7.46 -8.45
CA VAL A 69 -5.49 -8.75 -7.94
C VAL A 69 -6.62 -9.76 -7.80
N THR A 70 -7.80 -9.32 -7.37
CA THR A 70 -8.94 -10.20 -7.08
C THR A 70 -10.28 -9.51 -7.28
N ASN A 71 -11.29 -10.30 -7.64
CA ASN A 71 -12.69 -9.87 -7.72
C ASN A 71 -13.47 -10.13 -6.41
N LEU A 72 -12.81 -10.60 -5.35
CA LEU A 72 -13.46 -10.81 -4.07
C LEU A 72 -13.95 -9.47 -3.50
N PRO A 73 -15.15 -9.44 -2.88
CA PRO A 73 -15.51 -8.30 -2.06
C PRO A 73 -14.48 -8.15 -0.94
N TYR A 74 -14.09 -6.91 -0.64
CA TYR A 74 -13.06 -6.63 0.35
C TYR A 74 -13.50 -5.53 1.32
N GLU A 75 -12.95 -5.56 2.53
CA GLU A 75 -13.20 -4.53 3.53
C GLU A 75 -12.07 -3.50 3.55
N ARG A 76 -12.44 -2.21 3.50
CA ARG A 76 -11.50 -1.10 3.70
C ARG A 76 -11.29 -0.85 5.18
N LYS A 77 -10.04 -0.88 5.66
CA LYS A 77 -9.68 -0.68 7.07
C LYS A 77 -8.74 0.52 7.21
N LYS A 78 -9.18 1.53 7.97
CA LYS A 78 -8.35 2.72 8.28
C LYS A 78 -7.03 2.37 8.97
N GLY A 79 -7.02 1.33 9.80
CA GLY A 79 -5.82 0.85 10.50
C GLY A 79 -4.75 0.22 9.60
N LEU A 80 -5.03 0.02 8.32
CA LEU A 80 -4.06 -0.46 7.32
C LEU A 80 -3.44 0.66 6.49
N LYS A 81 -3.79 1.93 6.75
CA LYS A 81 -3.15 3.06 6.05
C LYS A 81 -1.66 3.10 6.37
N GLU A 82 -0.90 3.60 5.40
CA GLU A 82 0.50 3.98 5.62
C GLU A 82 0.61 4.96 6.80
N TRP A 83 1.81 5.10 7.34
CA TRP A 83 2.09 6.15 8.30
C TRP A 83 1.66 7.53 7.80
N ASN A 84 1.12 8.34 8.71
CA ASN A 84 0.74 9.71 8.42
C ASN A 84 1.96 10.62 8.52
N PHE A 85 2.42 11.15 7.39
CA PHE A 85 3.57 12.07 7.36
C PHE A 85 3.16 13.54 7.57
N GLY A 86 1.88 13.84 7.73
CA GLY A 86 1.37 15.17 8.06
C GLY A 86 1.80 16.20 7.02
N ILE A 87 2.48 17.26 7.47
CA ILE A 87 2.95 18.35 6.59
C ILE A 87 3.98 17.89 5.54
N LEU A 88 4.60 16.72 5.70
CA LEU A 88 5.57 16.18 4.75
C LEU A 88 4.90 15.38 3.63
N ASP A 89 3.59 15.13 3.69
CA ASP A 89 2.90 14.43 2.60
C ASP A 89 3.01 15.22 1.29
N GLY A 90 3.54 14.56 0.25
CA GLY A 90 3.77 15.15 -1.07
C GLY A 90 5.10 15.88 -1.24
N GLU A 91 5.86 16.08 -0.16
CA GLU A 91 7.19 16.68 -0.20
C GLU A 91 8.25 15.72 -0.78
N PRO A 92 9.42 16.22 -1.22
CA PRO A 92 10.51 15.37 -1.71
C PRO A 92 10.99 14.31 -0.70
N GLU A 93 11.29 13.10 -1.18
CA GLU A 93 11.66 11.93 -0.36
C GLU A 93 12.93 12.13 0.49
N TYR A 94 13.84 13.04 0.09
CA TYR A 94 15.03 13.37 0.88
C TYR A 94 14.71 14.11 2.19
N LEU A 95 13.48 14.61 2.36
CA LEU A 95 12.99 15.19 3.60
C LEU A 95 12.42 14.14 4.56
N ASN A 96 12.43 12.85 4.19
CA ASN A 96 12.04 11.80 5.11
C ASN A 96 12.88 11.89 6.39
N PRO A 97 12.26 11.68 7.56
CA PRO A 97 13.03 11.52 8.78
C PRO A 97 14.00 10.34 8.63
N PRO A 98 15.12 10.31 9.35
CA PRO A 98 15.94 9.10 9.41
C PRO A 98 15.13 7.93 9.99
N LEU A 99 15.27 6.72 9.44
CA LEU A 99 14.53 5.52 9.90
C LEU A 99 14.62 5.29 11.41
N VAL A 100 15.79 5.57 12.01
CA VAL A 100 16.03 5.45 13.45
C VAL A 100 15.18 6.40 14.30
N GLN A 101 14.54 7.39 13.69
CA GLN A 101 13.66 8.38 14.32
C GLN A 101 12.18 8.13 14.00
N TYR A 102 11.82 7.06 13.30
CA TYR A 102 10.42 6.83 12.91
C TYR A 102 9.52 6.62 14.13
N ASP A 103 9.98 5.88 15.13
CA ASP A 103 9.23 5.66 16.37
C ASP A 103 8.93 6.97 17.11
N SER A 104 9.89 7.90 17.17
CA SER A 104 9.69 9.21 17.79
C SER A 104 8.86 10.14 16.91
N PHE A 105 9.12 10.14 15.61
CA PHE A 105 8.44 10.99 14.63
C PHE A 105 6.93 10.71 14.57
N PHE A 106 6.53 9.45 14.38
CA PHE A 106 5.11 9.10 14.26
C PHE A 106 4.39 9.08 15.62
N LYS A 107 5.10 8.92 16.74
CA LYS A 107 4.49 9.17 18.07
C LYS A 107 4.19 10.64 18.30
N ALA A 108 5.01 11.55 17.78
CA ALA A 108 4.85 12.98 17.98
C ALA A 108 3.87 13.62 16.97
N ASN A 109 3.68 13.02 15.80
CA ASN A 109 2.95 13.62 14.67
C ASN A 109 1.83 12.74 14.09
N GLY A 110 1.60 11.54 14.65
CA GLY A 110 0.62 10.55 14.17
C GLY A 110 -0.70 10.54 14.93
#